data_AF-A0A5N7CUU7-F1
#
_entry.id   AF-A0A5N7CUU7-F1
#
_cell.length_a   1.000
_cell.length_b   1.000
_cell.length_c   1.000
_cell.angle_alpha   90.00
_cell.angle_beta   90.00
_cell.angle_gamma   90.00
#
_symmetry.space_group_name_H-M   'P 1'
#
loop_
_entity.id
_entity.type
_entity.pdbx_description
1 polymer ?
#
loop_
_entity_poly.entity_id
_entity_poly.type
_entity_poly.pdbx_seq_one_letter_code
_entity_poly.pdbx_strand_id
1 'polypeptide(L)'
;MAKVHVQVANTSTRAAPTVVQVYVSFPSDVVEDGDLIEVPADDKEERVTFVPNKERVEFPDRVLRNLTNIALEPGEKKTVEMTLSLKDLSYWRTCQQNWVMPDGDFQIWVGQSSRDLPLCGKY
;
A
#
# COMPACT_ATOMS: atom_id res chain seq x y z
N MET A 1 -2.47 7.67 10.71
CA MET A 1 -3.09 6.32 10.76
C MET A 1 -4.39 6.42 10.00
N ALA A 2 -4.64 5.51 9.05
CA ALA A 2 -5.88 5.47 8.28
C ALA A 2 -6.84 4.44 8.89
N LYS A 3 -8.15 4.70 8.82
CA LYS A 3 -9.20 3.80 9.30
C LYS A 3 -10.13 3.43 8.16
N VAL A 4 -10.34 2.13 7.97
CA VAL A 4 -11.22 1.56 6.96
C VAL A 4 -12.43 0.96 7.68
N HIS A 5 -13.62 1.47 7.35
CA HIS A 5 -14.89 0.95 7.87
C HIS A 5 -15.64 0.26 6.74
N VAL A 6 -16.01 -0.99 6.94
CA VAL A 6 -16.80 -1.76 5.96
C VAL A 6 -17.95 -2.46 6.64
N GLN A 7 -19.12 -2.44 6.00
CA GLN A 7 -20.28 -3.19 6.46
C GLN A 7 -20.33 -4.53 5.74
N VAL A 8 -20.42 -5.61 6.52
CA VAL A 8 -20.55 -6.98 6.00
C VAL A 8 -21.89 -7.55 6.42
N ALA A 9 -22.59 -8.17 5.49
CA ALA A 9 -23.90 -8.78 5.71
C ALA A 9 -23.85 -10.26 5.32
N ASN A 10 -24.36 -11.15 6.18
CA ASN A 10 -24.56 -12.55 5.81
C ASN A 10 -25.91 -12.70 5.10
N THR A 11 -25.86 -12.92 3.79
CA THR A 11 -27.04 -13.10 2.93
C THR A 11 -27.45 -14.57 2.78
N SER A 12 -26.79 -15.49 3.48
CA SER A 12 -27.08 -16.92 3.43
C SER A 12 -28.07 -17.35 4.51
N THR A 13 -28.54 -18.60 4.44
CA THR A 13 -29.45 -19.20 5.43
C THR A 13 -28.72 -19.87 6.59
N ARG A 14 -27.39 -19.81 6.64
CA ARG A 14 -26.56 -20.46 7.66
C ARG A 14 -25.59 -19.47 8.29
N ALA A 15 -25.25 -19.69 9.55
CA ALA A 15 -24.13 -18.99 10.17
C ALA A 15 -22.85 -19.34 9.41
N ALA A 16 -22.08 -18.31 9.04
CA ALA A 16 -20.86 -18.51 8.26
C ALA A 16 -19.77 -17.52 8.71
N PRO A 17 -18.53 -18.01 8.94
CA PRO A 17 -17.39 -17.13 9.10
C PRO A 17 -16.97 -16.55 7.75
N THR A 18 -16.50 -15.32 7.74
CA THR A 18 -15.88 -14.68 6.57
C THR A 18 -14.67 -13.85 6.99
N VAL A 19 -13.72 -13.73 6.07
CA VAL A 19 -12.50 -12.96 6.27
C VAL A 19 -12.57 -11.72 5.38
N VAL A 20 -12.55 -10.56 6.01
CA VAL A 20 -12.41 -9.27 5.34
C VAL A 20 -10.92 -8.98 5.20
N GLN A 21 -10.48 -8.59 4.00
CA GLN A 21 -9.09 -8.32 3.67
C GLN A 21 -8.95 -6.90 3.12
N VAL A 22 -7.90 -6.19 3.56
CA VAL A 22 -7.52 -4.87 3.06
C VAL A 22 -6.20 -4.96 2.33
N TYR A 23 -6.20 -4.52 1.08
CA TYR A 23 -5.01 -4.37 0.27
C TYR A 23 -4.72 -2.90 -0.01
N VAL A 24 -3.45 -2.58 -0.17
CA VAL A 24 -2.98 -1.24 -0.51
C VAL A 24 -2.15 -1.32 -1.80
N SER A 25 -2.43 -0.43 -2.74
CA SER A 25 -1.54 -0.10 -3.86
C SER A 25 -0.83 1.21 -3.55
N PHE A 26 0.48 1.21 -3.72
CA PHE A 26 1.31 2.40 -3.53
C PHE A 26 1.22 3.31 -4.77
N PRO A 27 1.55 4.61 -4.63
CA PRO A 27 1.69 5.51 -5.77
C PRO A 27 2.67 4.95 -6.81
N SER A 28 2.39 5.12 -8.10
CA SER A 28 3.21 4.57 -9.19
C SER A 28 4.38 5.46 -9.61
N ASP A 29 4.45 6.66 -9.05
CA ASP A 29 5.42 7.71 -9.36
C ASP A 29 6.47 7.92 -8.25
N VAL A 30 6.59 6.96 -7.32
CA VAL A 30 7.63 7.01 -6.28
C VAL A 30 9.01 6.84 -6.90
N VAL A 31 9.85 7.85 -6.65
CA VAL A 31 11.25 7.88 -7.09
C VAL A 31 12.15 7.94 -5.88
N GLU A 32 13.18 7.11 -5.86
CA GLU A 32 14.25 7.17 -4.86
C GLU A 32 15.60 7.53 -5.47
N ASP A 33 16.44 8.13 -4.63
CA ASP A 33 17.87 8.27 -4.92
C ASP A 33 18.50 6.87 -4.86
N GLY A 34 19.06 6.42 -5.97
CA GLY A 34 19.84 5.20 -6.11
C GLY A 34 21.34 5.46 -6.09
N ASP A 35 22.10 4.65 -6.82
CA ASP A 35 23.56 4.71 -6.86
C ASP A 35 24.08 6.05 -7.42
N LEU A 36 25.28 6.44 -6.97
CA LEU A 36 25.95 7.63 -7.49
C LEU A 36 26.45 7.38 -8.91
N ILE A 37 26.04 8.23 -9.84
CA ILE A 37 26.50 8.22 -11.23
C ILE A 37 27.48 9.37 -11.50
N GLU A 38 28.47 9.08 -12.33
CA GLU A 38 29.44 10.08 -12.80
C GLU A 38 28.83 10.95 -13.89
N VAL A 39 28.84 12.26 -13.68
CA VAL A 39 28.38 13.25 -14.64
C VAL A 39 29.53 14.22 -14.94
N PRO A 40 29.86 14.46 -16.24
CA PRO A 40 30.88 15.43 -16.62
C PRO A 40 30.52 16.83 -16.11
N ALA A 41 31.43 17.48 -15.38
CA ALA A 41 31.20 18.84 -14.89
C ALA A 41 31.56 19.86 -15.98
N ASP A 42 30.60 20.16 -16.85
CA ASP A 42 30.68 21.18 -17.90
C ASP A 42 31.83 20.95 -18.92
N ASP A 43 31.67 21.41 -20.17
CA ASP A 43 32.60 21.11 -21.29
C ASP A 43 34.05 21.64 -21.12
N LYS A 44 34.42 22.18 -19.95
CA LYS A 44 35.68 22.91 -19.71
C LYS A 44 36.47 22.48 -18.47
N GLU A 45 35.96 21.60 -17.62
CA GLU A 45 36.71 21.11 -16.45
C GLU A 45 36.81 19.57 -16.47
N GLU A 46 38.01 19.01 -16.30
CA GLU A 46 38.26 17.56 -16.11
C GLU A 46 37.74 17.04 -14.75
N ARG A 47 36.71 17.67 -14.21
CA ARG A 47 36.16 17.39 -12.89
C ARG A 47 34.93 16.51 -13.04
N VAL A 48 34.92 15.36 -12.38
CA VAL A 48 33.76 14.48 -12.33
C VAL A 48 32.90 14.87 -11.13
N THR A 49 31.60 15.00 -11.33
CA THR A 49 30.62 15.12 -10.23
C THR A 49 29.83 13.84 -10.09
N PHE A 50 29.63 13.41 -8.85
CA PHE A 50 28.78 12.27 -8.53
C PHE A 50 27.41 12.78 -8.10
N VAL A 51 26.37 12.38 -8.83
CA VAL A 51 24.98 12.70 -8.47
C VAL A 51 24.20 11.40 -8.23
N PRO A 52 23.25 11.37 -7.28
CA PRO A 52 22.40 10.19 -7.11
C PRO A 52 21.56 9.95 -8.37
N ASN A 53 21.55 8.71 -8.85
CA ASN A 53 20.60 8.30 -9.89
C ASN A 53 19.17 8.38 -9.33
N LYS A 54 18.21 8.78 -10.16
CA LYS A 54 16.80 8.82 -9.76
C LYS A 54 16.10 7.59 -10.34
N GLU A 55 15.76 6.64 -9.48
CA GLU A 55 15.17 5.37 -9.89
C GLU A 55 13.72 5.25 -9.44
N ARG A 56 12.86 4.64 -10.27
CA ARG A 56 11.47 4.38 -9.91
C ARG A 56 11.41 3.15 -9.03
N VAL A 57 10.66 3.26 -7.93
CA VAL A 57 10.41 2.12 -7.05
C VAL A 57 9.25 1.30 -7.60
N GLU A 58 9.50 0.03 -7.88
CA GLU A 58 8.45 -0.90 -8.29
C GLU A 58 7.74 -1.48 -7.08
N PHE A 59 6.41 -1.34 -7.04
CA PHE A 59 5.55 -1.95 -6.03
C PHE A 59 4.70 -3.07 -6.64
N PRO A 60 4.37 -4.11 -5.87
CA PRO A 60 3.31 -5.03 -6.27
C PRO A 60 2.00 -4.28 -6.47
N ASP A 61 1.17 -4.73 -7.42
CA ASP A 61 -0.12 -4.11 -7.72
C ASP A 61 -0.96 -3.87 -6.46
N ARG A 62 -0.95 -4.84 -5.53
CA ARG A 62 -1.73 -4.83 -4.29
C ARG A 62 -0.99 -5.61 -3.21
N VAL A 63 -0.87 -5.03 -2.02
CA VAL A 63 -0.24 -5.69 -0.87
C VAL A 63 -1.22 -5.79 0.30
N LEU A 64 -1.38 -6.99 0.86
CA LEU A 64 -2.24 -7.21 2.03
C LEU A 64 -1.66 -6.45 3.23
N ARG A 65 -2.50 -5.66 3.91
CA ARG A 65 -2.11 -4.88 5.10
C ARG A 65 -2.92 -5.20 6.34
N ASN A 66 -4.17 -5.60 6.18
CA ASN A 66 -4.99 -6.01 7.31
C ASN A 66 -5.97 -7.10 6.89
N LEU A 67 -6.30 -7.98 7.82
CA LEU A 67 -7.37 -8.95 7.67
C LEU A 67 -8.13 -9.10 8.99
N THR A 68 -9.42 -9.35 8.92
CA THR A 68 -10.25 -9.58 10.11
C THR A 68 -11.24 -10.71 9.82
N ASN A 69 -11.24 -11.71 10.69
CA ASN A 69 -12.19 -12.81 10.65
C ASN A 69 -13.41 -12.46 11.51
N ILE A 70 -14.60 -12.57 10.93
CA ILE A 70 -15.87 -12.37 11.63
C ILE A 70 -16.80 -13.55 11.38
N ALA A 71 -17.57 -13.93 12.41
CA ALA A 71 -18.71 -14.82 12.27
C ALA A 71 -19.99 -13.96 12.22
N LEU A 72 -20.93 -14.36 11.35
CA LEU A 72 -22.21 -13.69 11.16
C LEU A 72 -23.33 -14.73 11.13
N GLU A 73 -24.38 -14.48 11.90
CA GLU A 73 -25.63 -15.22 11.82
C GLU A 73 -26.41 -14.88 10.53
N PRO A 74 -27.35 -15.73 10.09
CA PRO A 74 -28.18 -15.44 8.92
C PRO A 74 -28.89 -14.09 9.03
N GLY A 75 -28.70 -13.21 8.04
CA GLY A 75 -29.28 -11.86 8.01
C GLY A 75 -28.56 -10.83 8.89
N GLU A 76 -27.55 -11.22 9.65
CA GLU A 76 -26.77 -10.30 10.48
C GLU A 76 -25.94 -9.34 9.63
N LYS A 77 -25.86 -8.08 10.08
CA LYS A 77 -24.99 -7.05 9.52
C LYS A 77 -24.04 -6.55 10.59
N LYS A 78 -22.74 -6.49 10.28
CA LYS A 78 -21.71 -6.01 11.19
C LYS A 78 -20.81 -5.00 10.51
N THR A 79 -20.44 -3.95 11.24
CA THR A 79 -19.41 -3.01 10.82
C THR A 79 -18.05 -3.50 11.31
N VAL A 80 -17.11 -3.65 10.39
CA VAL A 80 -15.73 -4.03 10.67
C VAL A 80 -14.86 -2.78 10.53
N GLU A 81 -14.15 -2.42 11.59
CA GLU A 81 -13.15 -1.35 11.60
C GLU A 81 -11.76 -1.97 11.49
N MET A 82 -10.99 -1.54 10.50
CA MET A 82 -9.61 -1.98 10.27
C MET A 82 -8.70 -0.76 10.24
N THR A 83 -7.58 -0.84 10.94
CA THR A 83 -6.61 0.28 11.03
C THR A 83 -5.40 -0.03 10.17
N LEU A 84 -4.94 0.96 9.42
CA LEU A 84 -3.65 0.96 8.73
C LEU A 84 -2.68 1.87 9.50
N SER A 85 -1.59 1.28 9.97
CA SER A 85 -0.49 1.98 10.62
C SER A 85 0.32 2.77 9.60
N LEU A 86 1.19 3.68 10.08
CA LEU A 86 2.12 4.40 9.21
C LEU A 86 3.03 3.42 8.44
N LYS A 87 3.44 2.35 9.10
CA LYS A 87 4.29 1.30 8.52
C LYS A 87 3.59 0.56 7.37
N ASP A 88 2.27 0.40 7.44
CA ASP A 88 1.49 -0.24 6.37
C ASP A 88 1.45 0.60 5.09
N LEU A 89 1.61 1.91 5.23
CA LEU A 89 1.68 2.89 4.14
C LEU A 89 3.13 3.29 3.80
N SER A 90 4.11 2.62 4.41
CA SER A 90 5.52 2.88 4.17
C SER A 90 6.17 1.73 3.41
N TYR A 91 7.26 2.04 2.73
CA TYR A 91 8.19 1.07 2.18
C TYR A 91 9.58 1.28 2.78
N TRP A 92 10.45 0.28 2.64
CA TRP A 92 11.82 0.39 3.09
C TRP A 92 12.65 1.11 2.04
N ARG A 93 13.16 2.30 2.38
CA ARG A 93 14.06 3.06 1.52
C ARG A 93 15.50 2.67 1.84
N THR A 94 16.18 2.03 0.89
CA THR A 94 17.51 1.41 1.08
C THR A 94 18.59 2.45 1.39
N CYS A 95 18.63 3.57 0.67
CA CYS A 95 19.65 4.61 0.88
C CYS A 95 19.54 5.31 2.24
N GLN A 96 18.33 5.43 2.78
CA GLN A 96 18.10 6.02 4.11
C GLN A 96 18.12 4.98 5.24
N GLN A 97 18.11 3.69 4.91
CA GLN A 97 17.95 2.59 5.87
C GLN A 97 16.77 2.83 6.82
N ASN A 98 15.64 3.27 6.26
CA ASN A 98 14.48 3.66 7.06
C ASN A 98 13.15 3.39 6.33
N TRP A 99 12.07 3.33 7.10
CA TRP A 99 10.70 3.30 6.59
C TRP A 99 10.29 4.70 6.15
N VAL A 100 9.88 4.83 4.89
CA VAL A 100 9.42 6.09 4.31
C VAL A 100 8.02 5.89 3.75
N MET A 101 7.13 6.79 4.10
CA MET A 101 5.81 6.89 3.46
C MET A 101 5.96 7.78 2.23
N PRO A 102 5.71 7.26 1.02
CA PRO A 102 5.76 8.09 -0.18
C PRO A 102 4.59 9.07 -0.20
N ASP A 103 4.82 10.20 -0.84
CA ASP A 103 3.76 11.15 -1.19
C ASP A 103 2.95 10.60 -2.37
N GLY A 104 1.68 11.00 -2.46
CA GLY A 104 0.77 10.61 -3.54
C GLY A 104 -0.45 9.83 -3.07
N ASP A 105 -1.29 9.44 -4.03
CA ASP A 105 -2.55 8.73 -3.76
C ASP A 105 -2.29 7.24 -3.52
N PHE A 106 -2.72 6.73 -2.36
CA PHE A 106 -2.78 5.29 -2.12
C PHE A 106 -4.14 4.76 -2.55
N GLN A 107 -4.17 3.62 -3.23
CA GLN A 107 -5.44 2.93 -3.49
C GLN A 107 -5.65 1.86 -2.42
N ILE A 108 -6.73 1.99 -1.65
CA ILE A 108 -7.18 1.01 -0.68
C ILE A 108 -8.23 0.12 -1.34
N TRP A 109 -8.07 -1.19 -1.21
CA TRP A 109 -8.99 -2.20 -1.73
C TRP A 109 -9.51 -3.06 -0.59
N VAL A 110 -10.79 -3.42 -0.62
CA VAL A 110 -11.41 -4.28 0.40
C VAL A 110 -12.24 -5.37 -0.26
N GLY A 111 -12.11 -6.59 0.27
CA GLY A 111 -12.89 -7.74 -0.20
C GLY A 111 -12.59 -9.02 0.57
N GLN A 112 -12.92 -10.16 -0.04
CA GLN A 112 -12.82 -11.48 0.59
C GLN A 112 -11.61 -12.30 0.11
N SER A 113 -10.99 -11.90 -1.01
CA SER A 113 -9.77 -12.50 -1.51
C SER A 113 -8.92 -11.49 -2.27
N SER A 114 -7.65 -11.79 -2.54
CA SER A 114 -6.76 -10.92 -3.35
C SER A 114 -7.29 -10.63 -4.76
N ARG A 115 -8.16 -11.50 -5.29
CA ARG A 115 -8.75 -11.37 -6.63
C ARG A 115 -10.19 -10.84 -6.60
N ASP A 116 -10.86 -10.93 -5.46
CA ASP A 116 -12.23 -10.48 -5.26
C ASP A 116 -12.25 -9.30 -4.27
N LEU A 117 -12.08 -8.10 -4.85
CA LEU A 117 -11.93 -6.83 -4.16
C LEU A 117 -12.93 -5.80 -4.73
N PRO A 118 -14.24 -5.93 -4.41
CA PRO A 118 -15.29 -5.12 -5.01
C PRO A 118 -15.28 -3.65 -4.53
N LEU A 119 -14.65 -3.36 -3.39
CA LEU A 119 -14.58 -2.02 -2.83
C LEU A 119 -13.19 -1.43 -3.05
N CYS A 120 -13.15 -0.18 -3.50
CA CYS A 120 -11.91 0.58 -3.61
C CYS A 120 -12.12 2.05 -3.24
N GLY A 121 -11.05 2.69 -2.75
CA GLY A 121 -11.04 4.10 -2.40
C GLY A 121 -9.62 4.65 -2.39
N LYS A 122 -9.51 5.97 -2.52
CA LYS A 122 -8.23 6.68 -2.44
C LYS A 122 -7.99 7.18 -1.02
N TYR A 123 -6.75 7.13 -0.59
CA TYR A 123 -6.26 7.72 0.65
C TYR A 123 -5.15 8.73 0.35
#